data_AF-A0A3L6JM15-F1
#
_entry.id   AF-A0A3L6JM15-F1
#
_cell.length_a   1.000
_cell.length_b   1.000
_cell.length_c   1.000
_cell.angle_alpha   90.00
_cell.angle_beta   90.00
_cell.angle_gamma   90.00
#
_symmetry.space_group_name_H-M   'P 1'
#
loop_
_entity.id
_entity.type
_entity.pdbx_description
1 polymer ?
#
loop_
_entity_poly.entity_id
_entity_poly.type
_entity_poly.pdbx_seq_one_letter_code
_entity_poly.pdbx_strand_id
1 'polypeptide(L)'
;MDSDEHQQTTSKDSFGLLKSRITSAAALLLPLLASIPPLGVWGGLMTIPFLMYLLLMIGSLGSVVLEPLDIFNIAGYSIGIILLLYSIAYLWKKKATGLVTTGPYSIVRHPQYFSIIVFTAVMTYQSVWILQHTFGFGWLSVEQTKIMWYIMLFAYVVIADIEEKHLEKVYGYEWIDYRNKVGFLIPFVRFRSGVGFRLRFLEELVCMLIPIVALDALLYLTA
;
A
#
# COMPACT_ATOMS: atom_id res chain seq x y z
N MET A 1 15.77 -49.80 -12.51
CA MET A 1 16.66 -48.69 -12.90
C MET A 1 15.95 -47.83 -13.94
N ASP A 2 14.65 -47.54 -13.69
CA ASP A 2 13.72 -46.93 -14.65
C ASP A 2 12.74 -45.96 -13.92
N SER A 3 12.99 -45.73 -12.63
CA SER A 3 12.13 -44.98 -11.71
C SER A 3 12.66 -43.57 -11.44
N ASP A 4 13.98 -43.38 -11.58
CA ASP A 4 14.67 -42.12 -11.27
C ASP A 4 14.65 -41.14 -12.45
N GLU A 5 14.51 -41.63 -13.69
CA GLU A 5 14.47 -40.80 -14.90
C GLU A 5 13.13 -40.03 -15.05
N HIS A 6 12.05 -40.58 -14.50
CA HIS A 6 10.73 -39.96 -14.52
C HIS A 6 10.53 -38.86 -13.46
N GLN A 7 11.27 -38.90 -12.34
CA GLN A 7 11.26 -37.82 -11.33
C GLN A 7 12.11 -36.61 -11.73
N GLN A 8 13.17 -36.83 -12.53
CA GLN A 8 14.05 -35.74 -12.95
C GLN A 8 13.44 -34.86 -14.05
N THR A 9 12.54 -35.41 -14.87
CA THR A 9 11.84 -34.70 -15.94
C THR A 9 10.71 -33.79 -15.42
N THR A 10 9.94 -34.26 -14.43
CA THR A 10 8.83 -33.50 -13.82
C THR A 10 9.29 -32.27 -13.01
N SER A 11 10.44 -32.37 -12.32
CA SER A 11 11.04 -31.25 -11.58
C SER A 11 11.53 -30.10 -12.48
N LYS A 12 12.17 -30.44 -13.61
CA LYS A 12 12.66 -29.44 -14.60
C LYS A 12 11.52 -28.67 -15.27
N ASP A 13 10.42 -29.35 -15.59
CA ASP A 13 9.23 -28.71 -16.18
C ASP A 13 8.56 -27.72 -15.22
N SER A 14 8.48 -28.09 -13.94
CA SER A 14 7.92 -27.23 -12.88
C SER A 14 8.70 -25.92 -12.75
N PHE A 15 10.03 -25.99 -12.80
CA PHE A 15 10.90 -24.82 -12.74
C PHE A 15 10.81 -23.95 -14.01
N GLY A 16 10.67 -24.58 -15.18
CA GLY A 16 10.43 -23.89 -16.46
C GLY A 16 9.11 -23.12 -16.49
N LEU A 17 8.04 -23.72 -15.96
CA LEU A 17 6.71 -23.10 -15.85
C LEU A 17 6.70 -21.96 -14.81
N LEU A 18 7.42 -22.10 -13.70
CA LEU A 18 7.56 -21.03 -12.72
C LEU A 18 8.34 -19.84 -13.30
N LYS A 19 9.46 -20.12 -13.98
CA LYS A 19 10.28 -19.09 -14.63
C LYS A 19 9.48 -18.34 -15.69
N SER A 20 8.72 -19.05 -16.53
CA SER A 20 7.92 -18.43 -17.59
C SER A 20 6.82 -17.51 -17.02
N ARG A 21 6.10 -17.96 -15.97
CA ARG A 21 5.10 -17.16 -15.26
C ARG A 21 5.69 -15.91 -14.61
N ILE A 22 6.87 -16.02 -13.99
CA ILE A 22 7.58 -14.87 -13.41
C ILE A 22 7.99 -13.89 -14.52
N THR A 23 8.55 -14.37 -15.64
CA THR A 23 8.90 -13.49 -16.76
C THR A 23 7.68 -12.83 -17.41
N SER A 24 6.55 -13.53 -17.51
CA SER A 24 5.31 -12.96 -18.04
C SER A 24 4.69 -11.93 -17.09
N ALA A 25 4.72 -12.18 -15.78
CA ALA A 25 4.27 -11.20 -14.77
C ALA A 25 5.20 -9.98 -14.74
N ALA A 26 6.52 -10.18 -14.79
CA ALA A 26 7.49 -9.09 -14.88
C ALA A 26 7.32 -8.27 -16.17
N ALA A 27 7.01 -8.91 -17.31
CA ALA A 27 6.71 -8.25 -18.57
C ALA A 27 5.38 -7.48 -18.55
N LEU A 28 4.39 -7.93 -17.77
CA LEU A 28 3.13 -7.19 -17.55
C LEU A 28 3.33 -5.98 -16.61
N LEU A 29 4.26 -6.11 -15.66
CA LEU A 29 4.61 -5.06 -14.70
C LEU A 29 5.60 -4.04 -15.27
N LEU A 30 6.39 -4.41 -16.29
CA LEU A 30 7.40 -3.57 -16.93
C LEU A 30 6.82 -2.27 -17.53
N PRO A 31 5.71 -2.27 -18.27
CA PRO A 31 5.03 -1.04 -18.71
C PRO A 31 4.45 -0.22 -17.54
N LEU A 32 4.08 -0.87 -16.45
CA LEU A 32 3.52 -0.23 -15.25
C LEU A 32 4.62 0.45 -14.42
N LEU A 33 5.80 -0.16 -14.31
CA LEU A 33 7.00 0.45 -13.72
C LEU A 33 7.61 1.53 -14.63
N ALA A 34 7.65 1.31 -15.94
CA ALA A 34 8.19 2.26 -16.90
C ALA A 34 7.30 3.49 -17.10
N SER A 35 6.00 3.38 -16.79
CA SER A 35 5.05 4.50 -16.80
C SER A 35 4.98 5.26 -15.48
N ILE A 36 5.72 4.83 -14.44
CA ILE A 36 5.97 5.62 -13.21
C ILE A 36 7.21 6.46 -13.49
N PRO A 37 7.05 7.71 -13.93
CA PRO A 37 8.19 8.53 -14.32
C PRO A 37 8.85 8.99 -13.03
N PRO A 38 10.13 9.38 -13.04
CA PRO A 38 10.94 9.48 -11.82
C PRO A 38 10.29 10.45 -10.83
N LEU A 39 9.56 9.88 -9.88
CA LEU A 39 9.01 10.53 -8.70
C LEU A 39 10.19 10.77 -7.71
N GLY A 40 11.33 11.24 -8.22
CA GLY A 40 12.59 11.27 -7.47
C GLY A 40 12.92 9.94 -6.78
N VAL A 41 13.72 10.02 -5.72
CA VAL A 41 14.06 8.88 -4.85
C VAL A 41 12.81 8.34 -4.13
N TRP A 42 11.85 9.21 -3.80
CA TRP A 42 10.66 8.88 -3.01
C TRP A 42 9.67 7.98 -3.75
N GLY A 43 9.53 8.17 -5.06
CA GLY A 43 8.72 7.35 -5.96
C GLY A 43 9.16 5.90 -6.09
N GLY A 44 10.47 5.71 -6.22
CA GLY A 44 11.05 4.36 -6.22
C GLY A 44 10.86 3.70 -4.84
N LEU A 45 11.08 4.47 -3.76
CA LEU A 45 10.96 3.94 -2.41
C LEU A 45 9.52 3.56 -2.05
N MET A 46 8.52 4.36 -2.44
CA MET A 46 7.12 4.10 -2.17
C MET A 46 6.55 2.92 -2.97
N THR A 47 7.11 2.59 -4.13
CA THR A 47 6.59 1.48 -4.95
C THR A 47 7.01 0.12 -4.43
N ILE A 48 8.13 0.03 -3.70
CA ILE A 48 8.66 -1.25 -3.20
C ILE A 48 7.69 -1.95 -2.23
N PRO A 49 7.19 -1.34 -1.14
CA PRO A 49 6.27 -2.01 -0.23
C PRO A 49 4.98 -2.46 -0.94
N PHE A 50 4.40 -1.58 -1.77
CA PHE A 50 3.19 -1.90 -2.51
C PHE A 50 3.39 -2.99 -3.55
N LEU A 51 4.47 -2.94 -4.33
CA LEU A 51 4.76 -3.97 -5.32
C LEU A 51 5.02 -5.32 -4.66
N MET A 52 5.79 -5.35 -3.55
CA MET A 52 5.99 -6.57 -2.78
C MET A 52 4.67 -7.12 -2.25
N TYR A 53 3.82 -6.27 -1.68
CA TYR A 53 2.48 -6.66 -1.25
C TYR A 53 1.66 -7.24 -2.42
N LEU A 54 1.61 -6.57 -3.57
CA LEU A 54 0.86 -7.05 -4.73
C LEU A 54 1.40 -8.40 -5.25
N LEU A 55 2.71 -8.56 -5.32
CA LEU A 55 3.34 -9.82 -5.73
C LEU A 55 3.01 -10.95 -4.75
N LEU A 56 2.99 -10.67 -3.45
CA LEU A 56 2.63 -11.64 -2.43
C LEU A 56 1.11 -11.89 -2.36
N MET A 57 0.29 -10.95 -2.84
CA MET A 57 -1.15 -11.10 -2.91
C MET A 57 -1.63 -11.67 -4.26
N ILE A 58 -0.75 -11.84 -5.25
CA ILE A 58 -1.12 -12.33 -6.60
C ILE A 58 -1.75 -13.73 -6.58
N GLY A 59 -1.32 -14.59 -5.65
CA GLY A 59 -1.93 -15.90 -5.43
C GLY A 59 -3.39 -15.82 -4.96
N SER A 60 -3.73 -14.75 -4.22
CA SER A 60 -5.11 -14.46 -3.80
C SER A 60 -5.90 -13.64 -4.83
N LEU A 61 -5.25 -13.03 -5.83
CA LEU A 61 -5.96 -12.26 -6.87
C LEU A 61 -6.88 -13.15 -7.73
N GLY A 62 -6.50 -14.41 -7.94
CA GLY A 62 -7.34 -15.38 -8.67
C GLY A 62 -8.69 -15.63 -7.99
N SER A 63 -8.71 -15.77 -6.66
CA SER A 63 -9.95 -15.95 -5.90
C SER A 63 -10.72 -14.64 -5.70
N VAL A 64 -10.02 -13.52 -5.57
CA VAL A 64 -10.62 -12.17 -5.47
C VAL A 64 -11.41 -11.76 -6.73
N VAL A 65 -11.01 -12.24 -7.91
CA VAL A 65 -11.67 -11.94 -9.19
C VAL A 65 -12.87 -12.86 -9.47
N LEU A 66 -12.91 -14.06 -8.88
CA LEU A 66 -13.91 -15.09 -9.21
C LEU A 66 -15.13 -15.07 -8.28
N GLU A 67 -14.99 -14.58 -7.05
CA GLU A 67 -16.11 -14.41 -6.14
C GLU A 67 -16.89 -13.11 -6.41
N PRO A 68 -18.22 -13.05 -6.15
CA PRO A 68 -18.99 -11.84 -6.36
C PRO A 68 -18.39 -10.67 -5.58
N LEU A 69 -17.81 -9.72 -6.29
CA LEU A 69 -17.33 -8.48 -5.70
C LEU A 69 -18.53 -7.72 -5.15
N ASP A 70 -18.71 -7.74 -3.83
CA ASP A 70 -19.69 -6.89 -3.17
C ASP A 70 -19.40 -5.40 -3.49
N ILE A 71 -20.45 -4.62 -3.62
CA ILE A 71 -20.44 -3.19 -3.97
C ILE A 71 -19.47 -2.45 -3.03
N PHE A 72 -19.38 -2.85 -1.77
CA PHE A 72 -18.44 -2.30 -0.80
C PHE A 72 -16.98 -2.43 -1.25
N ASN A 73 -16.55 -3.61 -1.69
CA ASN A 73 -15.17 -3.86 -2.14
C ASN A 73 -14.87 -3.11 -3.44
N ILE A 74 -15.80 -3.14 -4.41
CA ILE A 74 -15.66 -2.39 -5.67
C ILE A 74 -15.50 -0.91 -5.39
N ALA A 75 -16.36 -0.35 -4.53
CA ALA A 75 -16.29 1.05 -4.15
C ALA A 75 -14.96 1.36 -3.44
N GLY A 76 -14.56 0.52 -2.48
CA GLY A 76 -13.29 0.68 -1.75
C GLY A 76 -12.07 0.69 -2.66
N TYR A 77 -11.97 -0.26 -3.60
CA TYR A 77 -10.90 -0.30 -4.59
C TYR A 77 -10.90 0.91 -5.51
N SER A 78 -12.07 1.26 -6.03
CA SER A 78 -12.23 2.37 -6.96
C SER A 78 -11.85 3.69 -6.28
N ILE A 79 -12.31 3.92 -5.06
CA ILE A 79 -11.97 5.10 -4.26
C ILE A 79 -10.46 5.15 -4.00
N GLY A 80 -9.85 4.05 -3.57
CA GLY A 80 -8.41 3.98 -3.32
C GLY A 80 -7.57 4.30 -4.57
N ILE A 81 -7.91 3.71 -5.71
CA ILE A 81 -7.20 3.94 -6.98
C ILE A 81 -7.42 5.37 -7.48
N ILE A 82 -8.66 5.86 -7.48
CA ILE A 82 -8.98 7.22 -7.95
C ILE A 82 -8.25 8.26 -7.11
N LEU A 83 -8.25 8.12 -5.77
CA LEU A 83 -7.53 9.02 -4.88
C LEU A 83 -6.01 8.96 -5.09
N LEU A 84 -5.46 7.76 -5.32
CA LEU A 84 -4.04 7.59 -5.62
C LEU A 84 -3.65 8.31 -6.91
N LEU A 85 -4.36 8.05 -8.01
CA LEU A 85 -4.12 8.67 -9.31
C LEU A 85 -4.29 10.19 -9.25
N TYR A 86 -5.34 10.66 -8.59
CA TYR A 86 -5.57 12.09 -8.36
C TYR A 86 -4.41 12.73 -7.60
N SER A 87 -3.94 12.10 -6.52
CA SER A 87 -2.85 12.61 -5.69
C SER A 87 -1.51 12.67 -6.43
N ILE A 88 -1.21 11.66 -7.25
CA ILE A 88 -0.01 11.61 -8.09
C ILE A 88 -0.09 12.71 -9.16
N ALA A 89 -1.20 12.77 -9.92
CA ALA A 89 -1.38 13.75 -10.97
C ALA A 89 -1.33 15.19 -10.44
N TYR A 90 -1.90 15.42 -9.25
CA TYR A 90 -1.89 16.73 -8.60
C TYR A 90 -0.47 17.13 -8.17
N LEU A 91 0.26 16.24 -7.49
CA LEU A 91 1.64 16.50 -7.08
C LEU A 91 2.50 16.81 -8.30
N TRP A 92 2.35 16.03 -9.36
CA TRP A 92 3.06 16.22 -10.61
C TRP A 92 2.87 17.60 -11.22
N LYS A 93 1.63 18.07 -11.26
CA LYS A 93 1.28 19.39 -11.79
C LYS A 93 1.83 20.54 -10.93
N LYS A 94 2.00 20.33 -9.62
CA LYS A 94 2.30 21.40 -8.65
C LYS A 94 3.72 21.35 -8.05
N LYS A 95 4.45 20.25 -8.17
CA LYS A 95 5.79 20.11 -7.55
C LYS A 95 6.81 21.13 -8.04
N ALA A 96 6.66 21.63 -9.28
CA ALA A 96 7.57 22.63 -9.84
C ALA A 96 7.40 24.02 -9.20
N THR A 97 6.29 24.28 -8.51
CA THR A 97 6.00 25.60 -7.90
C THR A 97 6.41 25.68 -6.43
N GLY A 98 7.11 24.68 -5.90
CA GLY A 98 7.52 24.61 -4.48
C GLY A 98 6.65 23.66 -3.66
N LEU A 99 6.48 23.97 -2.36
CA LEU A 99 5.75 23.12 -1.42
C LEU A 99 4.27 23.03 -1.80
N VAL A 100 3.78 21.81 -2.03
CA VAL A 100 2.39 21.55 -2.44
C VAL A 100 1.51 21.37 -1.19
N THR A 101 0.63 22.35 -0.94
CA THR A 101 -0.23 22.40 0.25
C THR A 101 -1.73 22.45 -0.08
N THR A 102 -2.10 22.31 -1.35
CA THR A 102 -3.46 22.48 -1.87
C THR A 102 -3.99 21.20 -2.50
N GLY A 103 -5.31 21.16 -2.78
CA GLY A 103 -5.95 19.96 -3.33
C GLY A 103 -5.92 18.79 -2.33
N PRO A 104 -5.53 17.58 -2.73
CA PRO A 104 -5.51 16.43 -1.82
C PRO A 104 -4.54 16.62 -0.64
N TYR A 105 -3.49 17.42 -0.85
CA TYR A 105 -2.51 17.79 0.18
C TYR A 105 -3.06 18.76 1.23
N SER A 106 -4.22 19.40 0.98
CA SER A 106 -4.88 20.22 2.01
C SER A 106 -5.67 19.37 3.02
N ILE A 107 -5.95 18.10 2.69
CA ILE A 107 -6.74 17.19 3.52
C ILE A 107 -5.82 16.38 4.44
N VAL A 108 -4.80 15.77 3.86
CA VAL A 108 -3.74 15.00 4.55
C VAL A 108 -2.39 15.30 3.90
N ARG A 109 -1.30 15.21 4.66
CA ARG A 109 0.04 15.58 4.18
C ARG A 109 0.59 14.58 3.17
N HIS A 110 0.24 13.29 3.31
CA HIS A 110 0.64 12.24 2.38
C HIS A 110 -0.57 11.50 1.77
N PRO A 111 -1.33 12.15 0.87
CA PRO A 111 -2.55 11.58 0.31
C PRO A 111 -2.29 10.34 -0.57
N GLN A 112 -1.09 10.22 -1.14
CA GLN A 112 -0.68 9.04 -1.92
C GLN A 112 -0.56 7.80 -1.01
N TYR A 113 0.13 7.90 0.12
CA TYR A 113 0.26 6.80 1.08
C TYR A 113 -1.07 6.45 1.71
N PHE A 114 -1.88 7.45 2.07
CA PHE A 114 -3.24 7.22 2.54
C PHE A 114 -4.06 6.39 1.53
N SER A 115 -4.02 6.76 0.25
CA SER A 115 -4.74 6.05 -0.81
C SER A 115 -4.27 4.59 -0.96
N ILE A 116 -2.95 4.35 -0.88
CA ILE A 116 -2.38 2.99 -0.92
C ILE A 116 -2.81 2.18 0.30
N ILE A 117 -2.77 2.76 1.50
CA ILE A 117 -3.21 2.10 2.74
C ILE A 117 -4.69 1.71 2.64
N VAL A 118 -5.57 2.61 2.18
CA VAL A 118 -6.99 2.32 1.99
C VAL A 118 -7.20 1.20 0.96
N PHE A 119 -6.60 1.33 -0.22
CA PHE A 119 -6.73 0.34 -1.29
C PHE A 119 -6.29 -1.05 -0.82
N THR A 120 -5.13 -1.13 -0.18
CA THR A 120 -4.57 -2.39 0.28
C THR A 120 -5.29 -2.95 1.51
N ALA A 121 -5.86 -2.11 2.37
CA ALA A 121 -6.71 -2.55 3.48
C ALA A 121 -7.94 -3.30 2.96
N VAL A 122 -8.62 -2.75 1.94
CA VAL A 122 -9.78 -3.41 1.32
C VAL A 122 -9.35 -4.73 0.66
N MET A 123 -8.18 -4.78 0.03
CA MET A 123 -7.66 -6.02 -0.56
C MET A 123 -7.36 -7.08 0.51
N THR A 124 -6.78 -6.65 1.62
CA THR A 124 -6.47 -7.51 2.77
C THR A 124 -7.75 -8.04 3.37
N TYR A 125 -8.74 -7.17 3.60
CA TYR A 125 -10.07 -7.52 4.07
C TYR A 125 -10.70 -8.60 3.18
N GLN A 126 -10.79 -8.37 1.87
CA GLN A 126 -11.40 -9.34 0.95
C GLN A 126 -10.63 -10.66 0.94
N SER A 127 -9.29 -10.63 0.92
CA SER A 127 -8.48 -11.84 0.92
C SER A 127 -8.68 -12.66 2.19
N VAL A 128 -8.67 -12.02 3.36
CA VAL A 128 -8.94 -12.70 4.64
C VAL A 128 -10.37 -13.24 4.67
N TRP A 129 -11.34 -12.46 4.23
CA TRP A 129 -12.74 -12.88 4.20
C TRP A 129 -12.92 -14.13 3.32
N ILE A 130 -12.32 -14.15 2.13
CA ILE A 130 -12.31 -15.32 1.24
C ILE A 130 -11.66 -16.53 1.93
N LEU A 131 -10.50 -16.35 2.57
CA LEU A 131 -9.81 -17.44 3.27
C LEU A 131 -10.61 -18.01 4.45
N GLN A 132 -11.49 -17.21 5.06
CA GLN A 132 -12.33 -17.64 6.18
C GLN A 132 -13.65 -18.29 5.73
N HIS A 133 -14.29 -17.75 4.69
CA HIS A 133 -15.65 -18.11 4.29
C HIS A 133 -15.72 -19.05 3.10
N THR A 134 -14.63 -19.20 2.36
CA THR A 134 -14.54 -20.09 1.21
C THR A 134 -13.44 -21.12 1.44
N PHE A 135 -13.44 -22.22 0.67
CA PHE A 135 -12.28 -23.12 0.55
C PHE A 135 -11.15 -22.48 -0.28
N GLY A 136 -10.98 -21.16 -0.16
CA GLY A 136 -10.09 -20.35 -0.96
C GLY A 136 -8.66 -20.87 -0.85
N PHE A 137 -8.06 -21.19 -2.00
CA PHE A 137 -6.69 -21.65 -2.07
C PHE A 137 -5.74 -20.45 -2.02
N GLY A 138 -5.40 -20.00 -0.80
CA GLY A 138 -4.36 -19.01 -0.57
C GLY A 138 -3.06 -19.66 -0.17
N TRP A 139 -1.95 -19.22 -0.75
CA TRP A 139 -0.60 -19.56 -0.29
C TRP A 139 -0.20 -18.87 1.03
N LEU A 140 -0.97 -17.89 1.49
CA LEU A 140 -0.82 -17.23 2.79
C LEU A 140 -1.99 -17.61 3.69
N SER A 141 -1.71 -17.87 4.97
CA SER A 141 -2.75 -18.02 5.99
C SER A 141 -3.38 -16.66 6.33
N VAL A 142 -4.56 -16.67 6.98
CA VAL A 142 -5.24 -15.45 7.45
C VAL A 142 -4.32 -14.54 8.26
N GLU A 143 -3.57 -15.11 9.21
CA GLU A 143 -2.63 -14.33 10.04
C GLU A 143 -1.45 -13.80 9.23
N GLN A 144 -0.92 -14.60 8.28
CA GLN A 144 0.17 -14.15 7.41
C GLN A 144 -0.27 -12.98 6.52
N THR A 145 -1.49 -13.04 5.98
CA THR A 145 -2.09 -11.96 5.15
C THR A 145 -2.22 -10.66 5.95
N LYS A 146 -2.73 -10.72 7.20
CA LYS A 146 -2.80 -9.56 8.09
C LYS A 146 -1.42 -8.99 8.42
N ILE A 147 -0.49 -9.85 8.85
CA ILE A 147 0.88 -9.44 9.22
C ILE A 147 1.58 -8.77 8.03
N MET A 148 1.41 -9.30 6.82
CA MET A 148 1.95 -8.70 5.60
C MET A 148 1.47 -7.26 5.42
N TRP A 149 0.17 -7.04 5.59
CA TRP A 149 -0.39 -5.70 5.50
C TRP A 149 0.09 -4.78 6.63
N TYR A 150 0.23 -5.27 7.87
CA TYR A 150 0.80 -4.49 8.98
C TYR A 150 2.25 -4.07 8.71
N ILE A 151 3.08 -4.97 8.16
CA ILE A 151 4.46 -4.66 7.78
C ILE A 151 4.50 -3.56 6.70
N MET A 152 3.63 -3.67 5.70
CA MET A 152 3.53 -2.64 4.66
C MET A 152 3.04 -1.30 5.22
N LEU A 153 2.02 -1.30 6.09
CA LEU A 153 1.54 -0.09 6.77
C LEU A 153 2.67 0.59 7.55
N PHE A 154 3.42 -0.19 8.33
CA PHE A 154 4.60 0.28 9.05
C PHE A 154 5.64 0.88 8.09
N ALA A 155 5.95 0.18 6.99
CA ALA A 155 6.89 0.68 6.00
C ALA A 155 6.44 2.03 5.40
N TYR A 156 5.16 2.21 5.10
CA TYR A 156 4.64 3.49 4.60
C TYR A 156 4.72 4.62 5.62
N VAL A 157 4.43 4.33 6.89
CA VAL A 157 4.56 5.32 7.98
C VAL A 157 6.02 5.75 8.13
N VAL A 158 6.97 4.81 8.08
CA VAL A 158 8.40 5.12 8.13
C VAL A 158 8.84 5.95 6.91
N ILE A 159 8.44 5.56 5.70
CA ILE A 159 8.78 6.30 4.48
C ILE A 159 8.24 7.73 4.55
N ALA A 160 7.00 7.89 4.99
CA ALA A 160 6.37 9.19 5.17
C ALA A 160 7.12 10.05 6.21
N ASP A 161 7.52 9.48 7.35
CA ASP A 161 8.31 10.21 8.35
C ASP A 161 9.66 10.68 7.79
N ILE A 162 10.38 9.84 7.04
CA ILE A 162 11.66 10.22 6.42
C ILE A 162 11.43 11.34 5.38
N GLU A 163 10.35 11.26 4.60
CA GLU A 163 9.95 12.31 3.67
C GLU A 163 9.67 13.64 4.41
N GLU A 164 8.95 13.61 5.54
CA GLU A 164 8.72 14.82 6.35
C GLU A 164 10.03 15.41 6.90
N LYS A 165 10.98 14.58 7.33
CA LYS A 165 12.31 15.06 7.75
C LYS A 165 13.06 15.73 6.61
N HIS A 166 12.88 15.24 5.38
CA HIS A 166 13.47 15.86 4.20
C HIS A 166 12.79 17.20 3.86
N LEU A 167 11.45 17.24 3.85
CA LEU A 167 10.67 18.44 3.58
C LEU A 167 10.92 19.54 4.62
N GLU A 168 11.09 19.17 5.89
CA GLU A 168 11.47 20.08 6.97
C GLU A 168 12.83 20.75 6.72
N LYS A 169 13.81 19.98 6.20
CA LYS A 169 15.14 20.52 5.83
C LYS A 169 15.09 21.42 4.59
N VAL A 170 14.23 21.13 3.63
CA VAL A 170 14.15 21.86 2.35
C VAL A 170 13.34 23.15 2.49
N TYR A 171 12.20 23.11 3.19
CA TYR A 171 11.22 24.21 3.23
C TYR A 171 11.14 24.92 4.60
N GLY A 172 11.78 24.39 5.65
CA GLY A 172 11.91 25.06 6.95
C GLY A 172 10.57 25.49 7.55
N TYR A 173 10.39 26.81 7.75
CA TYR A 173 9.20 27.37 8.39
C TYR A 173 7.91 27.14 7.59
N GLU A 174 7.95 27.16 6.26
CA GLU A 174 6.76 26.91 5.43
C GLU A 174 6.21 25.50 5.66
N TRP A 175 7.12 24.52 5.83
CA TRP A 175 6.76 23.16 6.18
C TRP A 175 6.14 23.06 7.58
N ILE A 176 6.72 23.73 8.57
CA ILE A 176 6.21 23.71 9.95
C ILE A 176 4.80 24.31 10.02
N ASP A 177 4.56 25.43 9.33
CA ASP A 177 3.24 26.06 9.27
C ASP A 177 2.21 25.14 8.58
N TYR A 178 2.57 24.53 7.46
CA TYR A 178 1.73 23.53 6.78
C TYR A 178 1.43 22.32 7.66
N ARG A 179 2.45 21.76 8.33
CA ARG A 179 2.31 20.60 9.22
C ARG A 179 1.33 20.85 10.36
N ASN A 180 1.31 22.07 10.89
CA ASN A 180 0.38 22.46 11.95
C ASN A 180 -1.08 22.54 11.48
N LYS A 181 -1.33 22.66 10.18
CA LYS A 181 -2.66 22.85 9.59
C LYS A 181 -3.28 21.55 9.08
N VAL A 182 -2.47 20.61 8.63
CA VAL A 182 -2.90 19.40 7.93
C VAL A 182 -2.37 18.16 8.66
N GLY A 183 -3.19 17.11 8.82
CA GLY A 183 -2.80 15.86 9.50
C GLY A 183 -1.90 14.95 8.65
N PHE A 184 -1.13 14.07 9.27
CA PHE A 184 -0.13 13.22 8.59
C PHE A 184 -0.71 12.32 7.49
N LEU A 185 -1.45 11.27 7.89
CA LEU A 185 -2.06 10.28 7.00
C LEU A 185 -3.58 10.20 7.17
N ILE A 186 -4.07 10.40 8.39
CA ILE A 186 -5.49 10.32 8.71
C ILE A 186 -6.08 11.74 8.69
N PRO A 187 -7.17 11.99 7.95
CA PRO A 187 -7.79 13.30 7.94
C PRO A 187 -8.28 13.66 9.35
N PHE A 188 -8.28 14.95 9.67
CA PHE A 188 -8.74 15.51 10.95
C PHE A 188 -7.91 15.17 12.21
N VAL A 189 -7.00 14.20 12.15
CA VAL A 189 -6.03 13.92 13.21
C VAL A 189 -4.84 14.86 13.05
N ARG A 190 -4.75 15.88 13.90
CA ARG A 190 -3.72 16.93 13.81
C ARG A 190 -2.94 17.04 15.10
N PHE A 191 -1.62 17.02 15.00
CA PHE A 191 -0.72 17.29 16.11
C PHE A 191 0.06 18.58 15.86
N ARG A 192 0.13 19.43 16.88
CA ARG A 192 0.79 20.74 16.76
C ARG A 192 2.31 20.54 16.97
N SER A 193 3.09 20.95 15.98
CA SER A 193 4.56 20.79 15.88
C SER A 193 5.35 21.50 16.98
N GLY A 194 4.71 22.38 17.77
CA GLY A 194 5.37 23.15 18.83
C GLY A 194 5.82 22.32 20.04
N VAL A 195 5.59 21.00 20.06
CA VAL A 195 5.75 20.16 21.26
C VAL A 195 6.61 18.92 20.98
N GLY A 196 7.90 19.10 20.69
CA GLY A 196 8.96 18.07 20.80
C GLY A 196 8.80 16.73 20.05
N PHE A 197 9.83 15.88 20.14
CA PHE A 197 9.90 14.55 19.50
C PHE A 197 8.74 13.61 19.88
N ARG A 198 8.18 13.75 21.09
CA ARG A 198 7.15 12.85 21.64
C ARG A 198 5.80 12.93 20.89
N LEU A 199 5.38 14.09 20.40
CA LEU A 199 4.11 14.20 19.68
C LEU A 199 4.18 13.65 18.25
N ARG A 200 5.35 13.72 17.61
CA ARG A 200 5.56 13.16 16.26
C ARG A 200 5.39 11.65 16.27
N PHE A 201 6.02 10.98 17.23
CA PHE A 201 5.85 9.55 17.44
C PHE A 201 4.39 9.17 17.73
N LEU A 202 3.67 9.99 18.49
CA LEU A 202 2.25 9.77 18.76
C LEU A 202 1.39 9.88 17.50
N GLU A 203 1.66 10.85 16.62
CA GLU A 203 0.97 10.99 15.34
C GLU A 203 1.17 9.75 14.45
N GLU A 204 2.41 9.27 14.33
CA GLU A 204 2.77 8.06 13.59
C GLU A 204 2.06 6.82 14.16
N LEU A 205 2.07 6.67 15.50
CA LEU A 205 1.43 5.55 16.20
C LEU A 205 -0.08 5.56 16.00
N VAL A 206 -0.73 6.72 16.12
CA VAL A 206 -2.17 6.86 15.87
C VAL A 206 -2.52 6.53 14.42
N CYS A 207 -1.68 6.96 13.47
CA CYS A 207 -1.88 6.64 12.05
C CYS A 207 -1.68 5.16 11.72
N MET A 208 -0.95 4.40 12.55
CA MET A 208 -0.89 2.93 12.44
C MET A 208 -2.08 2.25 13.13
N LEU A 209 -2.43 2.67 14.34
CA LEU A 209 -3.48 2.03 15.12
C LEU A 209 -4.86 2.17 14.49
N ILE A 210 -5.21 3.34 13.94
CA ILE A 210 -6.54 3.56 13.37
C ILE A 210 -6.84 2.57 12.23
N PRO A 211 -6.00 2.43 11.18
CA PRO A 211 -6.23 1.46 10.12
C PRO A 211 -6.23 0.01 10.60
N ILE A 212 -5.37 -0.36 11.56
CA ILE A 212 -5.31 -1.72 12.12
C ILE A 212 -6.63 -2.06 12.82
N VAL A 213 -7.05 -1.20 13.75
CA VAL A 213 -8.31 -1.40 14.48
C VAL A 213 -9.50 -1.39 13.54
N ALA A 214 -9.51 -0.53 12.52
CA ALA A 214 -10.58 -0.50 11.52
C ALA A 214 -10.66 -1.80 10.72
N LEU A 215 -9.52 -2.33 10.26
CA LEU A 215 -9.47 -3.61 9.54
C LEU A 215 -9.93 -4.77 10.43
N ASP A 216 -9.40 -4.87 11.64
CA ASP A 216 -9.73 -5.97 12.56
C ASP A 216 -11.18 -5.90 13.03
N ALA A 217 -11.72 -4.70 13.29
CA ALA A 217 -13.12 -4.50 13.62
C ALA A 217 -14.03 -4.88 12.45
N LEU A 218 -13.68 -4.49 11.22
CA LEU A 218 -14.44 -4.87 10.03
C LEU A 218 -14.45 -6.38 9.86
N LEU A 219 -13.29 -7.04 9.98
CA LEU A 219 -13.19 -8.50 9.91
C LEU A 219 -14.02 -9.18 11.01
N TYR A 220 -13.94 -8.70 12.25
CA TYR A 220 -14.72 -9.25 13.37
C TYR A 220 -16.24 -9.10 13.18
N LEU A 221 -16.71 -8.00 12.60
CA LEU A 221 -18.13 -7.78 12.32
C LEU A 221 -18.67 -8.67 11.19
N THR A 222 -17.77 -9.21 10.36
CA THR A 222 -18.11 -10.00 9.17
C THR A 222 -17.74 -11.48 9.27
N ALA A 223 -17.15 -11.89 10.39
CA ALA A 223 -16.81 -13.27 10.75
C ALA A 223 -17.99 -13.97 11.43
#